data_AF-A0AAW6T2L6-F1
#
_entry.id   AF-A0AAW6T2L6-F1
#
_cell.length_a   1.000
_cell.length_b   1.000
_cell.length_c   1.000
_cell.angle_alpha   90.00
_cell.angle_beta   90.00
_cell.angle_gamma   90.00
#
_symmetry.space_group_name_H-M   'P 1'
#
loop_
_entity.id
_entity.type
_entity.pdbx_description
1 polymer ?
#
loop_
_entity_poly.entity_id
_entity_poly.type
_entity_poly.pdbx_seq_one_letter_code
_entity_poly.pdbx_strand_id
1 'polypeptide(L)'
;FFPQFIMTELPDRFLYSILNGRVGILLDRSPVSIIGPANFFSFFESTEDIYLRWSLSTFIRFIRFLAMAGSLFFTAFYVAILTYHFELIPSKLLIVIGQSRSQVPFPPLLEAILMELLIELLREAGARLPSKVGQTMGIVGGIVIGQATVEAGLTSNILIIIVAFSALGAFLAPIYEMGTAIRIARFPFIILAGVWG
;
A
#
# COMPACT_ATOMS: atom_id res chain seq x y z
N PHE A 1 12.77 -0.43 9.47
CA PHE A 1 12.31 -0.81 8.12
C PHE A 1 12.05 0.39 7.22
N PHE A 2 11.80 1.60 7.77
CA PHE A 2 11.70 2.79 6.93
C PHE A 2 13.06 3.15 6.31
N PRO A 3 13.09 3.48 5.01
CA PRO A 3 14.32 3.90 4.33
C PRO A 3 14.82 5.24 4.88
N GLN A 4 16.12 5.32 5.17
CA GLN A 4 16.80 6.54 5.65
C GLN A 4 17.57 7.26 4.54
N PHE A 5 17.74 6.59 3.40
CA PHE A 5 18.42 7.08 2.22
C PHE A 5 17.53 6.88 1.00
N ILE A 6 17.74 7.68 -0.04
CA ILE A 6 17.08 7.53 -1.33
C ILE A 6 18.10 7.03 -2.33
N MET A 7 17.77 5.89 -2.96
CA MET A 7 18.53 5.34 -4.07
C MET A 7 17.96 5.88 -5.38
N THR A 8 18.81 6.42 -6.25
CA THR A 8 18.36 6.88 -7.57
C THR A 8 19.39 6.65 -8.67
N GLU A 9 18.91 6.17 -9.81
CA GLU A 9 19.64 6.09 -11.08
C GLU A 9 19.52 7.38 -11.91
N LEU A 10 18.58 8.26 -11.54
CA LEU A 10 18.27 9.47 -12.30
C LEU A 10 19.20 10.62 -11.86
N PRO A 11 20.05 11.14 -12.78
CA PRO A 11 20.96 12.23 -12.44
C PRO A 11 20.24 13.51 -12.04
N ASP A 12 19.07 13.79 -12.63
CA ASP A 12 18.27 14.98 -12.31
C ASP A 12 17.82 15.00 -10.85
N ARG A 13 17.35 13.85 -10.34
CA ARG A 13 16.92 13.70 -8.94
C ARG A 13 18.09 13.85 -7.97
N PHE A 14 19.27 13.36 -8.36
CA PHE A 14 20.50 13.49 -7.58
C PHE A 14 20.92 14.96 -7.48
N LEU A 15 21.01 15.67 -8.60
CA LEU A 15 21.36 17.09 -8.64
C LEU A 15 20.34 17.94 -7.86
N TYR A 16 19.04 17.72 -8.08
CA TYR A 16 17.98 18.42 -7.35
C TYR A 16 18.09 18.22 -5.83
N SER A 17 18.42 17.01 -5.40
CA SER A 17 18.58 16.72 -3.97
C SER A 17 19.79 17.42 -3.35
N ILE A 18 20.91 17.48 -4.08
CA ILE A 18 22.11 18.20 -3.65
C ILE A 18 21.86 19.70 -3.58
N LEU A 19 21.17 20.27 -4.58
CA LEU A 19 20.79 21.68 -4.59
C LEU A 19 19.88 22.06 -3.41
N ASN A 20 19.06 21.12 -2.93
CA ASN A 20 18.25 21.27 -1.74
C ASN A 20 19.01 21.00 -0.42
N GLY A 21 20.34 20.92 -0.46
CA GLY A 21 21.20 20.80 0.72
C GLY A 21 21.36 19.37 1.24
N ARG A 22 21.01 18.34 0.46
CA ARG A 22 21.27 16.93 0.82
C ARG A 22 22.67 16.49 0.38
N VAL A 23 23.20 15.47 1.03
CA VAL A 23 24.46 14.82 0.70
C VAL A 23 24.20 13.70 -0.31
N GLY A 24 24.94 13.71 -1.42
CA GLY A 24 24.94 12.65 -2.41
C GLY A 24 26.23 11.82 -2.33
N ILE A 25 26.12 10.49 -2.41
CA ILE A 25 27.25 9.55 -2.46
C ILE A 25 27.18 8.80 -3.79
N LEU A 26 28.29 8.82 -4.51
CA LEU A 26 28.52 8.01 -5.70
C LEU A 26 29.57 6.95 -5.37
N LEU A 27 29.26 5.69 -5.68
CA LEU A 27 30.19 4.59 -5.52
C LEU A 27 30.79 4.22 -6.88
N ASP A 28 32.08 3.89 -6.90
CA ASP A 28 32.72 3.39 -8.12
C ASP A 28 31.98 2.12 -8.61
N ARG A 29 31.69 2.08 -9.92
CA ARG A 29 30.97 0.99 -10.61
C ARG A 29 29.54 0.69 -10.11
N SER A 30 28.92 1.59 -9.34
CA SER A 30 27.49 1.49 -9.03
C SER A 30 26.65 2.25 -10.06
N PRO A 31 25.60 1.64 -10.66
CA PRO A 31 24.67 2.37 -11.53
C PRO A 31 23.69 3.27 -10.74
N VAL A 32 23.73 3.21 -9.40
CA VAL A 32 22.82 3.91 -8.50
C VAL A 32 23.59 4.85 -7.59
N SER A 33 23.03 6.05 -7.40
CA SER A 33 23.51 7.06 -6.45
C SER A 33 22.69 7.03 -5.16
N ILE A 34 23.34 7.36 -4.04
CA ILE A 34 22.71 7.38 -2.70
C ILE A 34 22.54 8.83 -2.27
N ILE A 35 21.37 9.19 -1.76
CA ILE A 35 21.03 10.54 -1.30
C ILE A 35 20.60 10.48 0.17
N GLY A 36 21.18 11.32 1.02
CA GLY A 36 20.82 11.42 2.43
C GLY A 36 21.08 12.81 3.05
N PRO A 37 20.51 13.11 4.23
CA PRO A 37 19.49 12.31 4.91
C PRO A 37 18.14 12.41 4.17
N ALA A 38 17.42 11.29 4.08
CA ALA A 38 16.05 11.29 3.60
C ALA A 38 15.09 11.53 4.77
N ASN A 39 14.11 12.43 4.58
CA ASN A 39 13.00 12.57 5.51
C ASN A 39 11.77 11.80 4.99
N PHE A 40 10.78 11.57 5.85
CA PHE A 40 9.55 10.85 5.46
C PHE A 40 8.88 11.48 4.22
N PHE A 41 8.80 12.81 4.16
CA PHE A 41 8.20 13.56 3.05
C PHE A 41 8.96 13.40 1.72
N SER A 42 10.26 13.12 1.76
CA SER A 42 11.11 12.94 0.58
C SER A 42 10.68 11.75 -0.27
N PHE A 43 9.96 10.79 0.34
CA PHE A 43 9.43 9.62 -0.34
C PHE A 43 8.10 9.87 -1.05
N PHE A 44 7.47 11.03 -0.84
CA PHE A 44 6.23 11.43 -1.51
C PHE A 44 6.50 12.29 -2.76
N GLU A 45 7.73 12.75 -2.92
CA GLU A 45 8.18 13.51 -4.08
C GLU A 45 8.65 12.56 -5.18
N SER A 46 8.05 12.70 -6.36
CA SER A 46 8.51 12.08 -7.60
C SER A 46 9.42 13.04 -8.36
N THR A 47 10.34 12.51 -9.17
CA THR A 47 11.15 13.32 -10.09
C THR A 47 10.26 14.08 -11.08
N GLU A 48 9.11 13.51 -11.46
CA GLU A 48 8.13 14.14 -12.36
C GLU A 48 7.49 15.39 -11.76
N ASP A 49 7.39 15.48 -10.43
CA ASP A 49 6.76 16.61 -9.75
C ASP A 49 7.56 17.91 -9.95
N ILE A 50 8.86 17.79 -10.25
CA ILE A 50 9.78 18.90 -10.54
C ILE A 50 9.43 19.56 -11.87
N TYR A 51 8.93 18.78 -12.83
CA TYR A 51 8.64 19.24 -14.19
C TYR A 51 7.20 19.76 -14.35
N LEU A 52 6.33 19.46 -13.39
CA LEU A 52 4.94 19.90 -13.40
C LEU A 52 4.77 21.28 -12.76
N ARG A 53 3.68 21.97 -13.13
CA ARG A 53 3.29 23.22 -12.48
C ARG A 53 3.02 22.96 -10.99
N TRP A 54 3.44 23.89 -10.14
CA TRP A 54 3.35 23.75 -8.68
C TRP A 54 1.96 23.36 -8.17
N SER A 55 0.88 23.86 -8.80
CA SER A 55 -0.50 23.55 -8.44
C SER A 55 -0.85 22.08 -8.72
N LEU A 56 -0.46 21.55 -9.88
CA LEU A 56 -0.66 20.14 -10.25
C LEU A 56 0.20 19.22 -9.38
N SER A 57 1.49 19.54 -9.20
CA SER A 57 2.39 18.74 -8.36
C SER A 57 1.90 18.63 -6.92
N THR A 58 1.34 19.71 -6.37
CA THR A 58 0.82 19.72 -4.99
C THR A 58 -0.45 18.88 -4.86
N PHE A 59 -1.35 18.96 -5.84
CA PHE A 59 -2.55 18.12 -5.88
C PHE A 59 -2.21 16.62 -5.97
N ILE A 60 -1.27 16.25 -6.84
CA ILE A 60 -0.83 14.85 -6.99
C ILE A 60 -0.14 14.37 -5.71
N ARG A 61 0.74 15.18 -5.10
CA ARG A 61 1.37 14.86 -3.81
C ARG A 61 0.33 14.62 -2.71
N PHE A 62 -0.74 15.41 -2.67
CA PHE A 62 -1.85 15.20 -1.72
C PHE A 62 -2.56 13.86 -1.94
N ILE A 63 -2.84 13.49 -3.20
CA ILE A 63 -3.41 12.17 -3.52
C ILE A 63 -2.47 11.04 -3.07
N ARG A 64 -1.16 11.13 -3.34
CA ARG A 64 -0.20 10.12 -2.90
C ARG A 64 -0.16 9.99 -1.38
N PHE A 65 -0.25 11.10 -0.66
CA PHE A 65 -0.32 11.09 0.80
C PHE A 65 -1.56 10.36 1.32
N LEU A 66 -2.75 10.70 0.79
CA LEU A 66 -3.99 10.02 1.15
C LEU A 66 -3.97 8.52 0.77
N ALA A 67 -3.42 8.20 -0.39
CA ALA A 67 -3.28 6.83 -0.86
C ALA A 67 -2.39 5.98 0.06
N MET A 68 -1.25 6.52 0.49
CA MET A 68 -0.36 5.84 1.44
C MET A 68 -0.98 5.71 2.84
N ALA A 69 -1.64 6.77 3.32
CA ALA A 69 -2.35 6.72 4.59
C ALA A 69 -3.47 5.67 4.55
N GLY A 70 -4.27 5.66 3.48
CA GLY A 70 -5.30 4.63 3.25
C GLY A 70 -4.70 3.23 3.15
N SER A 71 -3.57 3.09 2.46
CA SER A 71 -2.82 1.82 2.40
C SER A 71 -2.38 1.30 3.76
N LEU A 72 -2.04 2.19 4.68
CA LEU A 72 -1.63 1.79 6.03
C LEU A 72 -2.81 1.48 6.93
N PHE A 73 -3.87 2.29 6.87
CA PHE A 73 -4.92 2.31 7.89
C PHE A 73 -6.24 1.67 7.48
N PHE A 74 -6.61 1.59 6.18
CA PHE A 74 -7.96 1.18 5.79
C PHE A 74 -8.33 -0.24 6.23
N THR A 75 -7.41 -1.20 6.10
CA THR A 75 -7.67 -2.57 6.54
C THR A 75 -7.60 -2.73 8.05
N ALA A 76 -6.74 -1.96 8.74
CA ALA A 76 -6.76 -1.90 10.20
C ALA A 76 -8.07 -1.31 10.73
N PHE A 77 -8.56 -0.21 10.14
CA PHE A 77 -9.85 0.39 10.51
C PHE A 77 -11.03 -0.54 10.25
N TYR A 78 -11.01 -1.31 9.16
CA TYR A 78 -12.03 -2.34 8.95
C TYR A 78 -12.10 -3.32 10.13
N VAL A 79 -10.96 -3.81 10.60
CA VAL A 79 -10.89 -4.74 11.74
C VAL A 79 -11.35 -4.05 13.03
N ALA A 80 -10.86 -2.85 13.32
CA ALA A 80 -11.22 -2.07 14.51
C ALA A 80 -12.73 -1.81 14.59
N ILE A 81 -13.31 -1.28 13.50
CA ILE A 81 -14.71 -0.89 13.44
C ILE A 81 -15.62 -2.11 13.60
N LEU A 82 -15.32 -3.22 12.90
CA LEU A 82 -16.17 -4.41 13.00
C LEU A 82 -16.03 -5.18 14.30
N THR A 83 -14.90 -5.02 15.01
CA THR A 83 -14.64 -5.74 16.27
C THR A 83 -15.10 -4.94 17.48
N TYR A 84 -14.89 -3.62 17.50
CA TYR A 84 -15.12 -2.77 18.68
C TYR A 84 -16.15 -1.65 18.46
N HIS A 85 -16.22 -1.06 17.26
CA HIS A 85 -16.98 0.17 17.01
C HIS A 85 -18.03 0.04 15.90
N PHE A 86 -18.84 -1.03 15.93
CA PHE A 86 -19.84 -1.29 14.88
C PHE A 86 -20.93 -0.20 14.80
N GLU A 87 -21.12 0.56 15.88
CA GLU A 87 -22.06 1.68 16.00
C GLU A 87 -21.70 2.86 15.09
N LEU A 88 -20.44 2.98 14.67
CA LEU A 88 -20.00 4.01 13.71
C LEU A 88 -20.59 3.78 12.31
N ILE A 89 -21.03 2.57 12.01
CA ILE A 89 -21.57 2.20 10.71
C ILE A 89 -23.07 2.47 10.67
N PRO A 90 -23.59 3.23 9.67
CA PRO A 90 -25.02 3.39 9.48
C PRO A 90 -25.73 2.03 9.40
N SER A 91 -26.86 1.89 10.09
CA SER A 91 -27.57 0.60 10.23
C SER A 91 -27.86 -0.11 8.90
N LYS A 92 -28.18 0.65 7.85
CA LYS A 92 -28.38 0.10 6.49
C LYS A 92 -27.12 -0.57 5.94
N LEU A 93 -25.95 0.04 6.14
CA LEU A 93 -24.68 -0.51 5.67
C LEU A 93 -24.27 -1.72 6.51
N LEU A 94 -24.50 -1.68 7.82
CA LEU A 94 -24.22 -2.79 8.73
C LEU A 94 -24.95 -4.07 8.32
N ILE A 95 -26.22 -3.98 7.90
CA ILE A 95 -26.97 -5.13 7.37
C ILE A 95 -26.29 -5.73 6.13
N VAL A 96 -25.82 -4.89 5.20
CA VAL A 96 -25.11 -5.35 4.00
C VAL A 96 -23.78 -6.02 4.38
N ILE A 97 -23.03 -5.46 5.34
CA ILE A 97 -21.80 -6.08 5.84
C ILE A 97 -22.10 -7.43 6.49
N GLY A 98 -23.12 -7.49 7.35
CA GLY A 98 -23.54 -8.70 8.05
C GLY A 98 -23.96 -9.80 7.07
N GLN A 99 -24.72 -9.46 6.03
CA GLN A 99 -25.08 -10.41 4.96
C GLN A 99 -23.86 -10.91 4.20
N SER A 100 -22.94 -10.01 3.83
CA SER A 100 -21.71 -10.39 3.12
C SER A 100 -20.77 -11.24 3.97
N ARG A 101 -20.83 -11.14 5.31
CA ARG A 101 -20.02 -11.92 6.25
C ARG A 101 -20.73 -13.18 6.76
N SER A 102 -22.01 -13.38 6.46
CA SER A 102 -22.79 -14.53 6.96
C SER A 102 -22.20 -15.90 6.61
N GLN A 103 -21.47 -15.98 5.50
CA GLN A 103 -20.82 -17.20 5.01
C GLN A 103 -19.35 -17.32 5.45
N VAL A 104 -18.79 -16.26 6.08
CA VAL A 104 -17.37 -16.19 6.42
C VAL A 104 -17.14 -16.78 7.81
N PRO A 105 -16.36 -17.86 7.94
CA PRO A 105 -16.16 -18.55 9.22
C PRO A 105 -15.14 -17.85 10.14
N PHE A 106 -14.44 -16.83 9.65
CA PHE A 106 -13.32 -16.20 10.35
C PHE A 106 -13.70 -14.88 11.05
N PRO A 107 -13.05 -14.54 12.17
CA PRO A 107 -13.15 -13.20 12.75
C PRO A 107 -12.52 -12.16 11.81
N PRO A 108 -12.94 -10.87 11.86
CA PRO A 108 -12.45 -9.83 10.96
C PRO A 108 -10.92 -9.72 10.91
N LEU A 109 -10.26 -9.92 12.05
CA LEU A 109 -8.80 -9.91 12.16
C LEU A 109 -8.14 -10.98 11.28
N LEU A 110 -8.58 -12.24 11.40
CA LEU A 110 -7.99 -13.35 10.65
C LEU A 110 -8.35 -13.27 9.17
N GLU A 111 -9.57 -12.83 8.86
CA GLU A 111 -10.06 -12.54 7.51
C GLU A 111 -9.13 -11.51 6.81
N ALA A 112 -8.82 -10.40 7.48
CA ALA A 112 -7.97 -9.34 6.95
C ALA A 112 -6.50 -9.77 6.78
N ILE A 113 -5.94 -10.48 7.76
CA ILE A 113 -4.56 -10.98 7.68
C ILE A 113 -4.41 -11.95 6.51
N LEU A 114 -5.37 -12.86 6.32
CA LEU A 114 -5.34 -13.84 5.24
C LEU A 114 -5.38 -13.16 3.87
N MET A 115 -6.28 -12.19 3.67
CA MET A 115 -6.35 -11.47 2.39
C MET A 115 -5.12 -10.60 2.12
N GLU A 116 -4.63 -9.87 3.12
CA GLU A 116 -3.43 -9.04 2.95
C GLU A 116 -2.21 -9.92 2.63
N LEU A 117 -2.10 -11.10 3.25
CA LEU A 117 -1.05 -12.07 2.94
C LEU A 117 -1.18 -12.61 1.51
N LEU A 118 -2.38 -12.94 1.04
CA LEU A 118 -2.61 -13.42 -0.33
C LEU A 118 -2.18 -12.39 -1.38
N ILE A 119 -2.52 -11.11 -1.15
CA ILE A 119 -2.10 -10.03 -2.05
C ILE A 119 -0.58 -9.82 -2.01
N GLU A 120 0.05 -9.93 -0.84
CA GLU A 120 1.49 -9.82 -0.69
C GLU A 120 2.22 -10.94 -1.45
N LEU A 121 1.73 -12.18 -1.33
CA LEU A 121 2.25 -13.35 -2.06
C LEU A 121 2.09 -13.20 -3.57
N LEU A 122 0.92 -12.76 -4.02
CA LEU A 122 0.66 -12.51 -5.44
C LEU A 122 1.64 -11.48 -5.99
N ARG A 123 1.88 -10.40 -5.25
CA ARG A 123 2.80 -9.34 -5.69
C ARG A 123 4.25 -9.85 -5.72
N GLU A 124 4.70 -10.54 -4.68
CA GLU A 124 6.07 -11.06 -4.62
C GLU A 124 6.35 -12.07 -5.73
N ALA A 125 5.35 -12.89 -6.07
CA ALA A 125 5.43 -13.79 -7.22
C ALA A 125 5.47 -13.00 -8.55
N GLY A 126 4.63 -11.98 -8.69
CA GLY A 126 4.59 -11.11 -9.88
C GLY A 126 5.86 -10.31 -10.13
N ALA A 127 6.54 -9.85 -9.07
CA ALA A 127 7.77 -9.06 -9.15
C ALA A 127 8.97 -9.83 -9.72
N ARG A 128 8.94 -11.17 -9.68
CA ARG A 128 10.02 -12.04 -10.17
C ARG A 128 9.82 -12.50 -11.62
N LEU A 129 8.68 -12.19 -12.21
CA LEU A 129 8.33 -12.59 -13.56
C LEU A 129 8.68 -11.50 -14.59
N PRO A 130 9.00 -11.88 -15.85
CA PRO A 130 9.14 -10.92 -16.93
C PRO A 130 7.89 -10.06 -17.09
N SER A 131 8.04 -8.79 -17.46
CA SER A 131 6.97 -7.77 -17.44
C SER A 131 5.64 -8.20 -18.07
N LYS A 132 5.67 -8.88 -19.22
CA LYS A 132 4.45 -9.39 -19.90
C LYS A 132 3.73 -10.48 -19.08
N VAL A 133 4.49 -11.35 -18.43
CA VAL A 133 3.96 -12.45 -17.61
C VAL A 133 3.52 -11.94 -16.24
N GLY A 134 4.29 -11.04 -15.63
CA GLY A 134 3.96 -10.40 -14.35
C GLY A 134 2.66 -9.59 -14.42
N GLN A 135 2.42 -8.83 -15.49
CA GLN A 135 1.15 -8.12 -15.69
C GLN A 135 -0.03 -9.09 -15.79
N THR A 136 0.14 -10.18 -16.53
CA THR A 136 -0.90 -11.21 -16.68
C THR A 136 -1.18 -11.90 -15.34
N MET A 137 -0.14 -12.25 -14.58
CA MET A 137 -0.28 -12.83 -13.25
C MET A 137 -0.97 -11.88 -12.27
N GLY A 138 -0.71 -10.58 -12.36
CA GLY A 138 -1.40 -9.58 -11.55
C GLY A 138 -2.90 -9.51 -11.85
N ILE A 139 -3.28 -9.52 -13.13
CA ILE A 139 -4.69 -9.47 -13.55
C ILE A 139 -5.42 -10.76 -13.17
N VAL A 140 -4.87 -11.91 -13.59
CA VAL A 140 -5.47 -13.22 -13.35
C VAL A 140 -5.49 -13.50 -11.86
N GLY A 141 -4.38 -13.28 -11.15
CA GLY A 141 -4.31 -13.48 -9.72
C GLY A 141 -5.27 -12.57 -8.96
N GLY A 142 -5.36 -11.28 -9.31
CA GLY A 142 -6.27 -10.35 -8.62
C GLY A 142 -7.74 -10.72 -8.79
N ILE A 143 -8.16 -11.04 -10.01
CA ILE A 143 -9.55 -11.40 -10.32
C ILE A 143 -9.88 -12.79 -9.78
N VAL A 144 -9.03 -13.79 -10.06
CA VAL A 144 -9.28 -15.18 -9.65
C VAL A 144 -9.23 -15.32 -8.14
N ILE A 145 -8.22 -14.75 -7.46
CA ILE A 145 -8.17 -14.81 -5.99
C ILE A 145 -9.36 -14.04 -5.41
N GLY A 146 -9.65 -12.83 -5.92
CA GLY A 146 -10.79 -12.05 -5.44
C GLY A 146 -12.11 -12.82 -5.54
N GLN A 147 -12.44 -13.35 -6.72
CA GLN A 147 -13.68 -14.09 -6.93
C GLN A 147 -13.70 -15.42 -6.17
N ALA A 148 -12.63 -16.23 -6.27
CA ALA A 148 -12.58 -17.52 -5.62
C ALA A 148 -12.67 -17.41 -4.09
N THR A 149 -12.10 -16.36 -3.49
CA THR A 149 -12.17 -16.17 -2.03
C THR A 149 -13.59 -15.82 -1.57
N VAL A 150 -14.35 -15.07 -2.37
CA VAL A 150 -15.77 -14.80 -2.11
C VAL A 150 -16.62 -16.05 -2.30
N GLU A 151 -16.44 -16.75 -3.42
CA GLU A 151 -17.22 -17.95 -3.75
C GLU A 151 -16.97 -19.10 -2.77
N ALA A 152 -15.74 -19.24 -2.28
CA ALA A 152 -15.38 -20.18 -1.23
C ALA A 152 -15.85 -19.77 0.17
N GLY A 153 -16.44 -18.57 0.32
CA GLY A 153 -16.88 -18.04 1.61
C GLY A 153 -15.73 -17.74 2.57
N LEU A 154 -14.49 -17.56 2.08
CA LEU A 154 -13.33 -17.31 2.93
C LEU A 154 -13.19 -15.83 3.31
N THR A 155 -13.79 -14.91 2.55
CA THR A 155 -13.67 -13.46 2.77
C THR A 155 -14.92 -12.74 2.24
N SER A 156 -15.26 -11.62 2.87
CA SER A 156 -16.35 -10.74 2.45
C SER A 156 -15.99 -9.82 1.27
N ASN A 157 -17.01 -9.49 0.47
CA ASN A 157 -16.89 -8.56 -0.66
C ASN A 157 -16.35 -7.20 -0.23
N ILE A 158 -16.76 -6.72 0.93
CA ILE A 158 -16.38 -5.41 1.45
C ILE A 158 -14.90 -5.39 1.82
N LEU A 159 -14.40 -6.43 2.48
CA LEU A 159 -12.99 -6.50 2.82
C LEU A 159 -12.12 -6.54 1.55
N ILE A 160 -12.52 -7.28 0.52
CA ILE A 160 -11.77 -7.33 -0.74
C ILE A 160 -11.64 -5.94 -1.37
N ILE A 161 -12.73 -5.16 -1.39
CA ILE A 161 -12.71 -3.79 -1.89
C ILE A 161 -11.70 -2.94 -1.09
N ILE A 162 -11.74 -3.05 0.25
CA ILE A 162 -10.85 -2.28 1.14
C ILE A 162 -9.38 -2.69 0.94
N VAL A 163 -9.10 -3.99 0.84
CA VAL A 163 -7.75 -4.53 0.56
C VAL A 163 -7.28 -4.07 -0.82
N ALA A 164 -8.14 -4.06 -1.84
CA ALA A 164 -7.80 -3.57 -3.17
C ALA A 164 -7.42 -2.08 -3.15
N PHE A 165 -8.20 -1.23 -2.45
CA PHE A 165 -7.84 0.18 -2.25
C PHE A 165 -6.50 0.33 -1.52
N SER A 166 -6.28 -0.47 -0.47
CA SER A 166 -5.04 -0.47 0.29
C SER A 166 -3.83 -0.87 -0.58
N ALA A 167 -3.97 -1.92 -1.38
CA ALA A 167 -2.94 -2.39 -2.30
C ALA A 167 -2.63 -1.36 -3.39
N LEU A 168 -3.66 -0.77 -4.02
CA LEU A 168 -3.51 0.31 -4.98
C LEU A 168 -2.78 1.50 -4.36
N GLY A 169 -3.15 1.89 -3.14
CA GLY A 169 -2.53 2.98 -2.40
C GLY A 169 -1.01 2.82 -2.22
N ALA A 170 -0.53 1.60 -2.00
CA ALA A 170 0.90 1.32 -1.88
C ALA A 170 1.67 1.49 -3.20
N PHE A 171 1.02 1.31 -4.36
CA PHE A 171 1.64 1.49 -5.67
C PHE A 171 1.76 2.97 -6.08
N LEU A 172 1.03 3.86 -5.42
CA LEU A 172 1.22 5.31 -5.61
C LEU A 172 2.53 5.82 -5.00
N ALA A 173 3.29 4.97 -4.29
CA ALA A 173 4.59 5.33 -3.76
C ALA A 173 5.63 5.58 -4.87
N PRO A 174 6.18 6.81 -4.99
CA PRO A 174 7.24 7.11 -5.94
C PRO A 174 8.50 6.26 -5.76
N ILE A 175 8.77 5.83 -4.52
CA ILE A 175 9.91 4.99 -4.18
C ILE A 175 9.39 3.63 -3.69
N TYR A 176 9.80 2.58 -4.38
CA TYR A 176 9.39 1.20 -4.10
C TYR A 176 9.69 0.74 -2.66
N GLU A 177 10.83 1.16 -2.11
CA GLU A 177 11.23 0.84 -0.73
C GLU A 177 10.24 1.40 0.29
N MET A 178 9.76 2.64 0.11
CA MET A 178 8.75 3.24 0.99
C MET A 178 7.41 2.51 0.86
N GLY A 179 7.00 2.17 -0.37
CA GLY A 179 5.81 1.34 -0.59
C GLY A 179 5.90 0.00 0.14
N THR A 180 7.07 -0.64 0.12
CA THR A 180 7.33 -1.90 0.85
C THR A 180 7.29 -1.71 2.36
N ALA A 181 7.90 -0.65 2.87
CA ALA A 181 7.87 -0.30 4.29
C ALA A 181 6.43 -0.14 4.81
N ILE A 182 5.57 0.55 4.06
CA ILE A 182 4.15 0.77 4.43
C ILE A 182 3.38 -0.55 4.46
N ARG A 183 3.60 -1.43 3.47
CA ARG A 183 2.91 -2.73 3.40
C ARG A 183 3.29 -3.65 4.56
N ILE A 184 4.58 -3.67 4.93
CA ILE A 184 5.03 -4.43 6.11
C ILE A 184 4.48 -3.80 7.39
N ALA A 185 4.46 -2.48 7.50
CA ALA A 185 3.91 -1.77 8.66
C ALA A 185 2.42 -2.05 8.89
N ARG A 186 1.68 -2.32 7.81
CA ARG A 186 0.23 -2.62 7.85
C ARG A 186 -0.12 -3.82 8.73
N PHE A 187 0.67 -4.90 8.70
CA PHE A 187 0.36 -6.10 9.48
C PHE A 187 0.35 -5.84 11.00
N PRO A 188 1.36 -5.18 11.60
CA PRO A 188 1.28 -4.70 12.97
C PRO A 188 0.05 -3.84 13.27
N PHE A 189 -0.34 -2.91 12.38
CA PHE A 189 -1.53 -2.09 12.59
C PHE A 189 -2.82 -2.89 12.59
N ILE A 190 -2.94 -3.89 11.71
CA ILE A 190 -4.09 -4.81 11.69
C ILE A 190 -4.18 -5.60 13.00
N ILE A 191 -3.04 -6.11 13.50
CA ILE A 191 -2.98 -6.84 14.78
C ILE A 191 -3.36 -5.92 15.94
N LEU A 192 -2.81 -4.70 15.99
CA LEU A 192 -3.14 -3.73 17.03
C LEU A 192 -4.64 -3.37 17.00
N ALA A 193 -5.22 -3.15 15.83
CA ALA A 193 -6.65 -2.90 15.68
C ALA A 193 -7.52 -4.08 16.16
N GLY A 194 -7.07 -5.32 15.93
CA GLY A 194 -7.78 -6.51 16.38
C GLY A 194 -7.66 -6.79 17.88
N VAL A 195 -6.62 -6.27 18.55
CA VAL A 195 -6.35 -6.54 19.98
C VAL A 195 -6.77 -5.37 20.88
N TRP A 196 -6.61 -4.13 20.41
CA TRP A 196 -6.84 -2.91 21.22
C TRP A 196 -8.00 -2.04 20.74
N GLY A 197 -8.55 -2.28 19.54
CA GLY A 197 -9.56 -1.40 18.92
C GLY A 197 -8.90 -0.28 18.14
#